data_AF-A0A951MSH6-F1
#
_entry.id   AF-A0A951MSH6-F1
#
_cell.length_a   1.000
_cell.length_b   1.000
_cell.length_c   1.000
_cell.angle_alpha   90.00
_cell.angle_beta   90.00
_cell.angle_gamma   90.00
#
_symmetry.space_group_name_H-M   'P 1'
#
loop_
_entity.id
_entity.type
_entity.pdbx_description
1 polymer ?
#
loop_
_entity_poly.entity_id
_entity_poly.type
_entity_poly.pdbx_seq_one_letter_code
_entity_poly.pdbx_strand_id
1 'polypeptide(L)'
;MNNSRDFSLRLARWPKDINPLREVRTEVFIEEQNVPPEEEWDGLDDQCLHVLAVDTDENPIGTGRLLSDGKIGRMAVVKEWRGKGVGAAILELLMNEARERGHASVKLAAQVHAMPFYERFGFRAYGDEFMDAGIPHYWMKVDPASATRVESGE
;
A
#
# COMPACT_ATOMS: atom_id res chain seq x y z
N MET A 1 6.26 -19.02 -18.23
CA MET A 1 7.57 -18.91 -17.55
C MET A 1 7.28 -18.65 -16.09
N ASN A 2 7.73 -19.53 -15.18
CA ASN A 2 7.52 -19.36 -13.74
C ASN A 2 8.35 -18.16 -13.28
N ASN A 3 7.74 -16.98 -13.21
CA ASN A 3 8.28 -15.87 -12.42
C ASN A 3 8.18 -16.27 -10.95
N SER A 4 9.16 -17.03 -10.46
CA SER A 4 9.29 -17.21 -9.01
C SER A 4 9.65 -15.84 -8.47
N ARG A 5 8.69 -15.16 -7.86
CA ARG A 5 8.95 -13.93 -7.12
C ARG A 5 9.85 -14.31 -5.94
N ASP A 6 10.90 -13.53 -5.69
CA ASP A 6 11.78 -13.69 -4.51
C ASP A 6 11.07 -13.29 -3.20
N PHE A 7 9.75 -13.10 -3.23
CA PHE A 7 8.92 -12.72 -2.11
C PHE A 7 7.53 -13.35 -2.23
N SER A 8 6.86 -13.49 -1.09
CA SER A 8 5.47 -13.92 -1.00
C SER A 8 4.60 -12.83 -0.39
N LEU A 9 3.29 -12.91 -0.62
CA LEU A 9 2.31 -12.01 -0.01
C LEU A 9 1.25 -12.83 0.71
N ARG A 10 0.72 -12.26 1.79
CA ARG A 10 -0.42 -12.83 2.51
C ARG A 10 -1.22 -11.74 3.21
N LEU A 11 -2.48 -12.04 3.46
CA LEU A 11 -3.26 -11.28 4.43
C LEU A 11 -2.63 -11.45 5.82
N ALA A 12 -2.47 -10.34 6.52
CA ALA A 12 -1.95 -10.34 7.88
C ALA A 12 -2.99 -10.96 8.84
N ARG A 13 -2.50 -11.71 9.81
CA ARG A 13 -3.28 -12.34 10.88
C ARG A 13 -3.09 -11.54 12.15
N TRP A 14 -4.18 -10.93 12.60
CA TRP A 14 -4.19 -10.29 13.90
C TRP A 14 -4.27 -11.33 15.03
N PRO A 15 -3.55 -11.17 16.16
CA PRO A 15 -2.54 -10.13 16.45
C PRO A 15 -1.11 -10.52 16.03
N LYS A 16 -0.90 -11.71 15.44
CA LYS A 16 0.42 -12.29 15.17
C LYS A 16 1.32 -11.37 14.33
N ASP A 17 0.76 -10.70 13.34
CA ASP A 17 1.53 -9.94 12.36
C ASP A 17 1.66 -8.44 12.69
N ILE A 18 1.28 -8.01 13.88
CA ILE A 18 1.43 -6.60 14.31
C ILE A 18 2.89 -6.16 14.19
N ASN A 19 3.80 -6.93 14.77
CA ASN A 19 5.21 -6.56 14.81
C ASN A 19 5.82 -6.42 13.40
N PRO A 20 5.71 -7.40 12.47
CA PRO A 20 6.28 -7.23 11.13
C PRO A 20 5.62 -6.09 10.33
N LEU A 21 4.33 -5.82 10.52
CA LEU A 21 3.69 -4.64 9.89
C LEU A 21 4.30 -3.34 10.43
N ARG A 22 4.49 -3.26 11.76
CA ARG A 22 5.05 -2.07 12.40
C ARG A 22 6.52 -1.87 12.06
N GLU A 23 7.29 -2.94 11.89
CA GLU A 23 8.71 -2.90 11.51
C GLU A 23 8.88 -2.17 10.18
N VAL A 24 8.22 -2.65 9.12
CA VAL A 24 8.25 -2.01 7.79
C VAL A 24 7.77 -0.56 7.83
N ARG A 25 6.69 -0.29 8.57
CA ARG A 25 6.11 1.07 8.66
C ARG A 25 7.02 2.01 9.46
N THR A 26 7.71 1.52 10.47
CA THR A 26 8.67 2.32 11.26
C THR A 26 9.84 2.70 10.38
N GLU A 27 10.45 1.74 9.70
CA GLU A 27 11.58 1.99 8.80
C GLU A 27 11.22 3.01 7.71
N VAL A 28 10.09 2.80 7.02
CA VAL A 28 9.72 3.62 5.86
C VAL A 28 9.12 4.97 6.25
N PHE A 29 8.15 5.01 7.16
CA PHE A 29 7.45 6.26 7.46
C PHE A 29 8.19 7.08 8.53
N ILE A 30 8.62 6.45 9.61
CA ILE A 30 9.20 7.18 10.75
C ILE A 30 10.68 7.47 10.49
N GLU A 31 11.48 6.46 10.18
CA GLU A 31 12.94 6.62 10.08
C GLU A 31 13.37 7.27 8.75
N GLU A 32 12.80 6.83 7.63
CA GLU A 32 13.16 7.39 6.32
C GLU A 32 12.41 8.70 6.01
N GLN A 33 11.09 8.73 6.17
CA GLN A 33 10.27 9.87 5.78
C GLN A 33 10.04 10.90 6.90
N ASN A 34 10.51 10.62 8.12
CA ASN A 34 10.37 11.51 9.28
C ASN A 34 8.91 11.83 9.64
N VAL A 35 7.98 10.92 9.37
CA VAL A 35 6.58 11.01 9.82
C VAL A 35 6.55 10.89 11.34
N PRO A 36 5.90 11.81 12.07
CA PRO A 36 5.77 11.71 13.52
C PRO A 36 5.08 10.39 13.92
N PRO A 37 5.60 9.64 14.92
CA PRO A 37 5.01 8.37 15.34
C PRO A 37 3.51 8.47 15.68
N GLU A 38 3.07 9.57 16.29
CA GLU A 38 1.67 9.84 16.62
C GLU A 38 0.75 9.99 15.41
N GLU A 39 1.27 10.41 14.24
CA GLU A 39 0.51 10.48 12.99
C GLU A 39 0.47 9.12 12.28
N GLU A 40 1.52 8.30 12.47
CA GLU A 40 1.59 6.96 11.89
C GLU A 40 0.65 5.98 12.59
N TRP A 41 0.63 6.00 13.93
CA TRP A 41 -0.17 5.09 14.77
C TRP A 41 -1.56 5.66 15.09
N ASP A 42 -2.44 5.67 14.07
CA ASP A 42 -3.77 6.28 14.13
C ASP A 42 -4.84 5.51 14.94
N GLY A 43 -4.50 4.34 15.49
CA GLY A 43 -5.40 3.52 16.29
C GLY A 43 -6.47 2.76 15.48
N LEU A 44 -6.37 2.72 14.15
CA LEU A 44 -7.33 2.02 13.29
C LEU A 44 -6.86 0.64 12.82
N ASP A 45 -5.63 0.25 13.17
CA ASP A 45 -4.97 -0.92 12.58
C ASP A 45 -5.71 -2.24 12.85
N ASP A 46 -6.35 -2.40 14.00
CA ASP A 46 -7.10 -3.61 14.37
C ASP A 46 -8.42 -3.80 13.59
N GLN A 47 -8.88 -2.74 12.92
CA GLN A 47 -10.11 -2.71 12.12
C GLN A 47 -9.85 -2.78 10.61
N CYS A 48 -8.58 -2.79 10.20
CA CYS A 48 -8.19 -2.81 8.80
C CYS A 48 -7.80 -4.22 8.33
N LEU A 49 -8.01 -4.49 7.05
CA LEU A 49 -7.32 -5.59 6.40
C LEU A 49 -5.90 -5.12 6.07
N HIS A 50 -4.90 -5.95 6.36
CA HIS A 50 -3.51 -5.67 6.00
C HIS A 50 -2.98 -6.75 5.08
N VAL A 51 -2.12 -6.34 4.15
CA VAL A 51 -1.26 -7.22 3.38
C VAL A 51 0.15 -7.10 3.94
N LEU A 52 0.81 -8.23 4.12
CA LEU A 52 2.22 -8.33 4.45
C LEU A 52 2.95 -9.04 3.31
N ALA A 53 4.02 -8.43 2.83
CA ALA A 53 4.98 -9.06 1.93
C ALA A 53 6.22 -9.46 2.72
N VAL A 54 6.72 -10.68 2.47
CA VAL A 54 7.93 -11.22 3.09
C VAL A 54 8.88 -11.78 2.03
N ASP A 55 10.18 -11.71 2.27
CA ASP A 55 11.19 -12.37 1.43
C ASP A 55 11.26 -13.89 1.66
N THR A 56 12.20 -14.57 1.02
CA THR A 56 12.41 -16.03 1.16
C THR A 56 12.85 -16.47 2.55
N ASP A 57 13.40 -15.57 3.34
CA ASP A 57 13.85 -15.81 4.72
C ASP A 57 12.79 -15.39 5.75
N GLU A 58 11.57 -15.07 5.29
CA GLU A 58 10.43 -14.59 6.08
C GLU A 58 10.62 -13.20 6.73
N ASN A 59 11.58 -12.40 6.25
CA ASN A 59 11.73 -11.02 6.71
C ASN A 59 10.60 -10.14 6.13
N PRO A 60 10.02 -9.20 6.89
CA PRO A 60 8.98 -8.33 6.39
C PRO A 60 9.59 -7.23 5.49
N ILE A 61 9.10 -7.13 4.25
CA ILE A 61 9.67 -6.23 3.22
C ILE A 61 8.69 -5.20 2.69
N GLY A 62 7.40 -5.36 2.99
CA GLY A 62 6.38 -4.47 2.49
C GLY A 62 5.02 -4.68 3.14
N THR A 63 4.22 -3.62 3.16
CA THR A 63 2.84 -3.67 3.65
C THR A 63 1.94 -2.67 2.96
N GLY A 64 0.64 -2.87 3.11
CA GLY A 64 -0.43 -1.93 2.81
C GLY A 64 -1.69 -2.36 3.53
N ARG A 65 -2.60 -1.41 3.78
CA ARG A 65 -3.87 -1.70 4.44
C ARG A 65 -5.07 -1.18 3.66
N LEU A 66 -6.20 -1.86 3.84
CA LEU A 66 -7.51 -1.52 3.31
C LEU A 66 -8.47 -1.27 4.49
N LEU A 67 -9.03 -0.07 4.54
CA LEU A 67 -10.07 0.32 5.50
C LEU A 67 -11.45 -0.15 5.02
N SER A 68 -12.40 -0.23 5.95
CA SER A 68 -13.79 -0.62 5.69
C SER A 68 -14.55 0.32 4.75
N ASP A 69 -14.04 1.53 4.49
CA ASP A 69 -14.62 2.49 3.55
C ASP A 69 -13.98 2.44 2.15
N GLY A 70 -13.10 1.46 1.90
CA GLY A 70 -12.40 1.31 0.63
C GLY A 70 -11.14 2.18 0.49
N LYS A 71 -10.68 2.85 1.56
CA LYS A 71 -9.41 3.58 1.54
C LYS A 71 -8.22 2.60 1.64
N ILE A 72 -7.32 2.66 0.66
CA ILE A 72 -5.99 2.06 0.76
C ILE A 72 -5.03 3.07 1.38
N GLY A 73 -4.17 2.60 2.29
CA GLY A 73 -3.16 3.42 2.94
C GLY A 73 -2.02 2.58 3.51
N ARG A 74 -1.08 3.24 4.21
CA ARG A 74 0.11 2.61 4.82
C ARG A 74 0.87 1.71 3.84
N MET A 75 0.91 2.11 2.57
CA MET A 75 1.66 1.43 1.53
C MET A 75 3.15 1.73 1.76
N ALA A 76 3.90 0.71 2.16
CA ALA A 76 5.32 0.83 2.47
C ALA A 76 6.08 -0.36 1.89
N VAL A 77 7.26 -0.09 1.34
CA VAL A 77 8.22 -1.12 0.88
C VAL A 77 9.61 -0.66 1.29
N VAL A 78 10.34 -1.53 1.98
CA VAL A 78 11.72 -1.25 2.42
C VAL A 78 12.61 -0.98 1.20
N LYS A 79 13.63 -0.15 1.38
CA LYS A 79 14.35 0.50 0.27
C LYS A 79 14.93 -0.50 -0.73
N GLU A 80 15.47 -1.60 -0.24
CA GLU A 80 16.15 -2.67 -0.99
C GLU A 80 15.18 -3.44 -1.90
N TRP A 81 13.89 -3.42 -1.59
CA TRP A 81 12.83 -4.13 -2.30
C TRP A 81 12.02 -3.26 -3.26
N ARG A 82 12.29 -1.96 -3.31
CA ARG A 82 11.67 -1.04 -4.28
C ARG A 82 12.12 -1.37 -5.70
N GLY A 83 11.23 -1.14 -6.66
CA GLY A 83 11.46 -1.49 -8.07
C GLY A 83 11.39 -2.99 -8.40
N LYS A 84 11.27 -3.89 -7.40
CA LYS A 84 11.15 -5.35 -7.60
C LYS A 84 9.71 -5.86 -7.71
N GLY A 85 8.74 -4.95 -7.85
CA GLY A 85 7.32 -5.29 -7.99
C GLY A 85 6.56 -5.58 -6.69
N VAL A 86 7.18 -5.45 -5.51
CA VAL A 86 6.54 -5.69 -4.21
C VAL A 86 5.31 -4.79 -4.00
N GLY A 87 5.48 -3.47 -4.14
CA GLY A 87 4.38 -2.52 -3.97
C GLY A 87 3.23 -2.75 -4.95
N ALA A 88 3.53 -3.15 -6.19
CA ALA A 88 2.53 -3.51 -7.19
C ALA A 88 1.70 -4.72 -6.75
N ALA A 89 2.37 -5.78 -6.28
CA ALA A 89 1.70 -6.99 -5.83
C ALA A 89 0.84 -6.75 -4.57
N ILE A 90 1.31 -5.90 -3.64
CA ILE A 90 0.53 -5.49 -2.46
C ILE A 90 -0.74 -4.76 -2.89
N LEU A 91 -0.61 -3.74 -3.76
CA LEU A 91 -1.73 -2.94 -4.24
C LEU A 91 -2.76 -3.81 -4.99
N GLU A 92 -2.30 -4.71 -5.86
CA GLU A 92 -3.18 -5.65 -6.58
C GLU A 92 -4.00 -6.52 -5.63
N LEU A 93 -3.38 -7.07 -4.59
CA LEU A 93 -4.09 -7.87 -3.58
C LEU A 93 -5.13 -7.03 -2.82
N LEU A 94 -4.78 -5.81 -2.40
CA LEU A 94 -5.72 -4.91 -1.72
C LEU A 94 -6.89 -4.50 -2.63
N MET A 95 -6.65 -4.26 -3.92
CA MET A 95 -7.70 -3.95 -4.89
C MET A 95 -8.62 -5.14 -5.15
N ASN A 96 -8.06 -6.36 -5.18
CA ASN A 96 -8.86 -7.58 -5.28
C ASN A 96 -9.74 -7.77 -4.05
N GLU A 97 -9.19 -7.61 -2.85
CA GLU A 97 -9.96 -7.63 -1.60
C GLU A 97 -11.08 -6.58 -1.60
N ALA A 98 -10.79 -5.38 -2.09
CA ALA A 98 -11.80 -4.33 -2.18
C ALA A 98 -12.93 -4.71 -3.15
N ARG A 99 -12.59 -5.33 -4.29
CA ARG A 99 -13.57 -5.82 -5.27
C ARG A 99 -14.45 -6.92 -4.69
N GLU A 100 -13.86 -7.91 -4.02
CA GLU A 100 -14.58 -9.02 -3.40
C GLU A 100 -15.53 -8.55 -2.29
N ARG A 101 -15.17 -7.47 -1.60
CA ARG A 101 -16.01 -6.81 -0.58
C ARG A 101 -17.08 -5.89 -1.17
N GLY A 102 -17.14 -5.75 -2.51
CA GLY A 102 -18.16 -4.96 -3.20
C GLY A 102 -17.93 -3.45 -3.16
N HIS A 103 -16.70 -2.99 -2.94
CA HIS A 103 -16.41 -1.56 -3.02
C HIS A 103 -16.54 -1.06 -4.47
N ALA A 104 -17.48 -0.14 -4.70
CA ALA A 104 -17.66 0.53 -5.99
C ALA A 104 -16.51 1.49 -6.34
N SER A 105 -15.69 1.88 -5.35
CA SER A 105 -14.49 2.69 -5.56
C SER A 105 -13.46 2.41 -4.47
N VAL A 106 -12.20 2.45 -4.86
CA VAL A 106 -11.04 2.45 -3.97
C VAL A 106 -10.39 3.82 -4.04
N LYS A 107 -10.01 4.37 -2.89
CA LYS A 107 -9.36 5.69 -2.78
C LYS A 107 -8.08 5.61 -1.97
N LEU A 108 -7.17 6.56 -2.18
CA LEU A 108 -5.95 6.70 -1.41
C LEU A 108 -5.48 8.15 -1.39
N ALA A 109 -4.68 8.50 -0.39
CA ALA A 109 -3.88 9.72 -0.39
C ALA A 109 -2.50 9.34 -0.92
N ALA A 110 -2.16 9.76 -2.14
CA ALA A 110 -0.86 9.50 -2.74
C ALA A 110 0.07 10.67 -2.44
N GLN A 111 1.27 10.37 -1.94
CA GLN A 111 2.37 11.34 -1.99
C GLN A 111 2.60 11.76 -3.45
N VAL A 112 2.85 13.04 -3.69
CA VAL A 112 2.99 13.58 -5.08
C VAL A 112 3.96 12.76 -5.92
N HIS A 113 5.11 12.35 -5.35
CA HIS A 113 6.12 11.56 -6.05
C HIS A 113 5.69 10.10 -6.34
N ALA A 114 4.71 9.58 -5.61
CA ALA A 114 4.17 8.24 -5.76
C ALA A 114 2.95 8.19 -6.70
N MET A 115 2.38 9.33 -7.12
CA MET A 115 1.24 9.36 -8.04
C MET A 115 1.47 8.54 -9.33
N PRO A 116 2.63 8.63 -10.02
CA PRO A 116 2.87 7.84 -11.23
C PRO A 116 2.85 6.32 -11.00
N PHE A 117 3.10 5.87 -9.76
CA PHE A 117 2.94 4.46 -9.40
C PHE A 117 1.47 4.05 -9.44
N TYR A 118 0.58 4.83 -8.81
CA TYR A 118 -0.85 4.54 -8.74
C TYR A 118 -1.57 4.73 -10.07
N GLU A 119 -1.15 5.69 -10.90
CA GLU A 119 -1.72 5.92 -12.23
C GLU A 119 -1.64 4.68 -13.14
N ARG A 120 -0.58 3.85 -13.00
CA ARG A 120 -0.46 2.59 -13.73
C ARG A 120 -1.52 1.55 -13.38
N PHE A 121 -2.21 1.72 -12.25
CA PHE A 121 -3.33 0.89 -11.81
C PHE A 121 -4.69 1.54 -12.08
N GLY A 122 -4.71 2.63 -12.86
CA GLY A 122 -5.93 3.34 -13.25
C GLY A 122 -6.42 4.36 -12.23
N PHE A 123 -5.68 4.60 -11.14
CA PHE A 123 -6.02 5.67 -10.20
C PHE A 123 -5.94 7.03 -10.89
N ARG A 124 -6.92 7.88 -10.60
CA ARG A 124 -6.99 9.26 -11.07
C ARG A 124 -7.05 10.21 -9.89
N ALA A 125 -6.23 11.27 -9.93
CA ALA A 125 -6.24 12.32 -8.94
C ALA A 125 -7.56 13.10 -8.97
N TYR A 126 -7.98 13.61 -7.81
CA TYR A 126 -9.12 14.52 -7.68
C TYR A 126 -8.93 15.46 -6.49
N GLY A 127 -9.56 16.63 -6.56
CA GLY A 127 -9.39 17.69 -5.57
C GLY A 127 -8.03 18.40 -5.70
N ASP A 128 -7.70 19.18 -4.68
CA ASP A 128 -6.49 19.98 -4.61
C ASP A 128 -5.36 19.25 -3.88
N GLU A 129 -4.12 19.71 -4.07
CA GLU A 129 -2.97 19.26 -3.28
C GLU A 129 -3.18 19.61 -1.81
N PHE A 130 -2.78 18.72 -0.90
CA PHE A 130 -2.81 18.96 0.54
C PHE A 130 -1.58 18.40 1.23
N MET A 131 -1.30 18.90 2.44
CA MET A 131 -0.20 18.40 3.27
C MET A 131 -0.71 17.33 4.24
N ASP A 132 0.01 16.22 4.34
CA ASP A 132 -0.22 15.13 5.30
C ASP A 132 1.15 14.73 5.88
N ALA A 133 1.32 14.78 7.20
CA ALA A 133 2.60 14.64 7.89
C ALA A 133 3.76 15.49 7.31
N GLY A 134 3.46 16.70 6.81
CA GLY A 134 4.46 17.57 6.20
C GLY A 134 4.90 17.15 4.78
N ILE A 135 4.22 16.19 4.17
CA ILE A 135 4.49 15.70 2.81
C ILE A 135 3.32 16.10 1.88
N PRO A 136 3.59 16.57 0.65
CA PRO A 136 2.52 16.93 -0.28
C PRO A 136 1.83 15.69 -0.87
N HIS A 137 0.50 15.72 -0.91
CA HIS A 137 -0.36 14.63 -1.33
C HIS A 137 -1.48 15.08 -2.26
N TYR A 138 -1.98 14.13 -3.06
CA TYR A 138 -3.26 14.21 -3.75
C TYR A 138 -4.16 13.04 -3.38
N TRP A 139 -5.46 13.30 -3.32
CA TRP A 139 -6.42 12.21 -3.30
C TRP A 139 -6.51 11.57 -4.68
N MET A 140 -6.50 10.25 -4.73
CA MET A 140 -6.70 9.49 -5.95
C MET A 140 -7.75 8.41 -5.74
N LYS A 141 -8.49 8.07 -6.81
CA LYS A 141 -9.47 6.99 -6.78
C LYS A 141 -9.52 6.19 -8.07
N VAL A 142 -10.01 4.97 -7.97
CA VAL A 142 -10.31 4.07 -9.09
C VAL A 142 -11.58 3.28 -8.78
N ASP A 143 -12.27 2.81 -9.82
CA ASP A 143 -13.23 1.73 -9.66
C ASP A 143 -12.46 0.39 -9.79
N PRO A 144 -12.39 -0.42 -8.73
CA PRO A 144 -11.61 -1.66 -8.75
C PRO A 144 -12.16 -2.69 -9.75
N ALA A 145 -13.42 -2.60 -10.20
CA ALA A 145 -13.98 -3.50 -11.21
C ALA A 145 -13.50 -3.20 -12.63
N SER A 146 -13.20 -1.94 -12.94
CA SER A 146 -12.72 -1.49 -14.26
C SER A 146 -11.21 -1.22 -14.31
N ALA A 147 -10.53 -1.25 -13.16
CA ALA A 147 -9.09 -1.07 -13.08
C ALA A 147 -8.33 -2.13 -13.89
N THR A 148 -7.59 -1.69 -14.90
CA THR A 148 -6.67 -2.52 -15.68
C THR A 148 -5.26 -1.99 -15.47
N ARG A 149 -4.30 -2.86 -15.15
CA ARG A 149 -2.90 -2.45 -15.05
C ARG A 149 -2.40 -2.09 -16.45
N VAL A 150 -1.90 -0.87 -16.61
CA VAL A 150 -1.19 -0.48 -17.82
C VAL A 150 0.24 -0.99 -17.67
N GLU A 151 0.59 -2.02 -18.44
CA GLU A 151 1.98 -2.44 -18.56
C GLU A 151 2.74 -1.32 -19.26
N SER A 152 3.64 -0.65 -18.53
CA SER A 152 4.63 0.22 -19.17
C SER A 152 5.54 -0.68 -20.00
N GLY A 153 5.48 -0.51 -21.32
CA GLY A 153 6.51 -1.02 -22.22
C GLY A 153 7.89 -0.59 -21.74
N GLU A 154 8.84 -1.51 -21.92
CA GLU A 154 10.25 -1.48 -21.50
C GLU A 154 10.95 -0.11 -21.55
#